data_AF-A0A8H4IJ31-F1
#
_entry.id   AF-A0A8H4IJ31-F1
#
_cell.length_a   1.000
_cell.length_b   1.000
_cell.length_c   1.000
_cell.angle_alpha   90.00
_cell.angle_beta   90.00
_cell.angle_gamma   90.00
#
_symmetry.space_group_name_H-M   'P 1'
#
loop_
_entity.id
_entity.type
_entity.pdbx_description
1 polymer ?
#
loop_
_entity_poly.entity_id
_entity_poly.type
_entity_poly.pdbx_seq_one_letter_code
_entity_poly.pdbx_strand_id
1 'polypeptide(L)'
;MQLVGQRTISPDDDGVIPEHLPELNGKEILIGFDDTPEKPVLKPRENKITVRQLVMHSNGTILRAVFRRTVKRVPERDPLLYQPGTKWQYGVGHDWATILIERLTGNSMQDHCTTHIFAPPAMSSTTLDAHMPPWGPGRVFPLHMEVMPDEIPCVLALSPEAFMGRSGAPPSETGPFLARESRGAPLSRRIWA
;
A
#
# COMPACT_ATOMS: atom_id res chain seq x y z
N MET A 1 -11.09 -3.38 12.94
CA MET A 1 -12.34 -3.47 13.74
C MET A 1 -12.23 -4.43 14.92
N GLN A 2 -11.59 -5.60 14.81
CA GLN A 2 -11.41 -6.53 15.95
C GLN A 2 -10.77 -5.86 17.18
N LEU A 3 -9.65 -5.15 17.00
CA LEU A 3 -8.97 -4.41 18.08
C LEU A 3 -9.83 -3.29 18.70
N VAL A 4 -10.75 -2.72 17.92
CA VAL A 4 -11.72 -1.72 18.42
C VAL A 4 -12.77 -2.40 19.31
N GLY A 5 -13.27 -3.57 18.89
CA GLY A 5 -14.21 -4.37 19.68
C GLY A 5 -13.59 -4.85 21.01
N GLN A 6 -12.29 -5.16 21.00
CA GLN A 6 -11.51 -5.52 22.19
C GLN A 6 -11.16 -4.31 23.08
N ARG A 7 -11.51 -3.08 22.66
CA ARG A 7 -11.17 -1.82 23.33
C ARG A 7 -9.66 -1.57 23.49
N THR A 8 -8.84 -2.25 22.68
CA THR A 8 -7.39 -2.01 22.62
C THR A 8 -7.09 -0.65 22.00
N ILE A 9 -7.91 -0.23 21.02
CA ILE A 9 -7.80 1.09 20.38
C ILE A 9 -9.17 1.72 20.21
N SER A 10 -9.23 3.04 20.28
CA SER A 10 -10.39 3.82 19.84
C SER A 10 -10.13 4.40 18.45
N PRO A 11 -11.09 4.32 17.49
CA PRO A 11 -10.91 4.82 16.12
C PRO A 11 -10.63 6.32 16.03
N ASP A 12 -11.13 7.08 17.01
CA ASP A 12 -11.10 8.54 17.05
C ASP A 12 -10.06 9.08 18.05
N ASP A 13 -9.26 8.19 18.64
CA ASP A 13 -8.15 8.57 19.51
C ASP A 13 -7.03 9.21 18.69
N ASP A 14 -6.60 10.39 19.16
CA ASP A 14 -5.61 11.22 18.51
C ASP A 14 -4.17 10.98 19.00
N GLY A 15 -3.99 10.15 20.04
CA GLY A 15 -2.70 9.71 20.56
C GLY A 15 -2.11 8.49 19.85
N VAL A 16 -2.95 7.64 19.26
CA VAL A 16 -2.55 6.37 18.65
C VAL A 16 -1.56 6.55 17.50
N ILE A 17 -1.81 7.51 16.61
CA ILE A 17 -0.98 7.72 15.41
C ILE A 17 0.39 8.33 15.77
N PRO A 18 0.49 9.40 16.59
CA PRO A 18 1.78 9.91 17.04
C PRO A 18 2.65 8.88 17.77
N GLU A 19 2.04 8.03 18.60
CA GLU A 19 2.75 7.02 19.40
C GLU A 19 3.25 5.86 18.55
N HIS A 20 2.37 5.27 17.73
CA HIS A 20 2.68 4.05 17.01
C HIS A 20 3.14 4.26 15.57
N LEU A 21 2.90 5.43 14.96
CA LEU A 21 3.24 5.71 13.56
C LEU A 21 3.88 7.11 13.40
N PRO A 22 5.07 7.35 13.99
CA PRO A 22 5.76 8.64 13.90
C PRO A 22 6.08 9.04 12.44
N GLU A 23 6.30 8.06 11.56
CA GLU A 23 6.62 8.29 10.15
C GLU A 23 5.45 8.87 9.37
N LEU A 24 4.22 8.47 9.72
CA LEU A 24 3.00 9.03 9.17
C LEU A 24 2.67 10.38 9.83
N ASN A 25 2.92 10.49 11.14
CA ASN A 25 2.62 11.71 11.88
C ASN A 25 3.48 12.90 11.42
N GLY A 26 4.74 12.65 11.04
CA GLY A 26 5.66 13.68 10.54
C GLY A 26 5.44 14.11 9.08
N LYS A 27 4.40 13.62 8.40
CA LYS A 27 4.14 14.00 7.00
C LYS A 27 3.50 15.38 6.88
N GLU A 28 4.05 16.16 5.98
CA GLU A 28 3.54 17.49 5.59
C GLU A 28 2.65 17.42 4.35
N ILE A 29 1.99 18.53 4.03
CA ILE A 29 1.07 18.64 2.91
C ILE A 29 1.77 19.31 1.73
N LEU A 30 1.73 18.66 0.57
CA LEU A 30 2.20 19.21 -0.69
C LEU A 30 1.17 20.21 -1.25
N ILE A 31 1.59 21.47 -1.41
CA ILE A 31 0.78 22.52 -2.05
C ILE A 31 1.12 22.65 -3.53
N GLY A 32 2.39 22.45 -3.90
CA GLY A 32 2.85 22.60 -5.27
C GLY A 32 4.36 22.43 -5.40
N PHE A 33 4.90 22.91 -6.51
CA PHE A 33 6.34 22.96 -6.79
C PHE A 33 6.71 24.41 -7.08
N ASP A 34 7.90 24.81 -6.66
CA ASP A 34 8.45 26.12 -6.97
C ASP A 34 8.82 26.24 -8.47
N ASP A 35 9.19 27.44 -8.93
CA ASP A 35 9.54 27.76 -10.33
C ASP A 35 10.65 26.85 -10.89
N THR A 36 11.50 26.32 -10.00
CA THR A 36 12.26 25.10 -10.28
C THR A 36 11.46 23.88 -9.84
N PRO A 37 11.03 22.99 -10.77
CA PRO A 37 10.22 21.79 -10.48
C PRO A 37 10.94 20.73 -9.62
N GLU A 38 12.02 21.11 -8.95
CA GLU A 38 12.85 20.27 -8.10
C GLU A 38 12.48 20.36 -6.61
N LYS A 39 11.88 21.47 -6.15
CA LYS A 39 11.56 21.67 -4.73
C LYS A 39 10.04 21.64 -4.47
N PRO A 40 9.53 20.63 -3.75
CA PRO A 40 8.15 20.62 -3.32
C PRO A 40 7.91 21.71 -2.27
N VAL A 41 6.86 22.49 -2.44
CA VAL A 41 6.39 23.45 -1.44
C VAL A 41 5.47 22.70 -0.48
N LEU A 42 5.96 22.52 0.74
CA LEU A 42 5.25 21.80 1.80
C LEU A 42 4.67 22.79 2.81
N LYS A 43 3.50 22.45 3.35
CA LYS A 43 2.85 23.17 4.45
C LYS A 43 2.64 22.22 5.64
N PRO A 44 2.85 22.70 6.88
CA PRO A 44 2.53 21.92 8.06
C PRO A 44 1.04 21.57 8.10
N ARG A 45 0.79 20.39 8.65
CA ARG A 45 -0.56 19.88 8.87
C ARG A 45 -1.18 20.57 10.08
N GLU A 46 -2.46 20.88 9.97
CA GLU A 46 -3.26 21.50 11.04
C GLU A 46 -4.07 20.43 11.78
N ASN A 47 -4.62 19.46 11.04
CA ASN A 47 -5.47 18.41 11.59
C ASN A 47 -4.65 17.17 11.97
N LYS A 48 -4.99 16.51 13.08
CA LYS A 48 -4.41 15.21 13.43
C LYS A 48 -4.98 14.11 12.53
N ILE A 49 -4.18 13.07 12.27
CA ILE A 49 -4.66 11.84 11.62
C ILE A 49 -5.21 10.91 12.71
N THR A 50 -6.40 10.37 12.51
CA THR A 50 -6.99 9.33 13.36
C THR A 50 -7.06 7.99 12.64
N VAL A 51 -7.23 6.90 13.39
CA VAL A 51 -7.38 5.55 12.82
C VAL A 51 -8.60 5.49 11.90
N ARG A 52 -9.71 6.13 12.27
CA ARG A 52 -10.90 6.23 11.40
C ARG A 52 -10.56 6.79 10.03
N GLN A 53 -9.75 7.85 9.97
CA GLN A 53 -9.39 8.49 8.71
C GLN A 53 -8.48 7.61 7.83
N LEU A 54 -7.70 6.71 8.43
CA LEU A 54 -6.90 5.73 7.69
C LEU A 54 -7.78 4.77 6.89
N VAL A 55 -8.75 4.15 7.55
CA VAL A 55 -9.66 3.16 6.95
C VAL A 55 -10.68 3.81 6.01
N MET A 56 -11.01 5.08 6.23
CA MET A 56 -12.01 5.81 5.44
C MET A 56 -11.42 6.57 4.25
N HIS A 57 -10.12 6.45 3.96
CA HIS A 57 -9.47 7.18 2.86
C HIS A 57 -9.62 8.71 2.93
N SER A 58 -9.52 9.26 4.14
CA SER A 58 -9.62 10.70 4.40
C SER A 58 -8.41 11.25 5.16
N ASN A 59 -7.26 10.57 5.07
CA ASN A 59 -6.04 10.89 5.81
C ASN A 59 -5.04 11.77 5.04
N GLY A 60 -5.32 12.13 3.78
CA GLY A 60 -4.42 12.90 2.92
C GLY A 60 -3.44 12.06 2.09
N THR A 61 -3.35 10.75 2.32
CA THR A 61 -2.47 9.85 1.55
C THR A 61 -3.08 9.48 0.20
N ILE A 62 -2.22 9.15 -0.76
CA ILE A 62 -2.61 8.75 -2.10
C ILE A 62 -1.74 7.59 -2.57
N LEU A 63 -2.29 6.78 -3.48
CA LEU A 63 -1.52 5.71 -4.12
C LEU A 63 -0.36 6.29 -4.92
N ARG A 64 0.86 5.76 -4.69
CA ARG A 64 2.09 6.22 -5.34
C ARG A 64 2.03 6.14 -6.88
N ALA A 65 1.34 5.14 -7.44
CA ALA A 65 1.12 5.03 -8.88
C ALA A 65 0.27 6.19 -9.44
N VAL A 66 -0.77 6.60 -8.71
CA VAL A 66 -1.59 7.77 -9.09
C VAL A 66 -0.76 9.04 -8.94
N PHE A 67 0.00 9.13 -7.86
CA PHE A 67 0.90 10.26 -7.61
C PHE A 67 1.90 10.45 -8.77
N ARG A 68 2.56 9.38 -9.24
CA ARG A 68 3.47 9.43 -10.41
C ARG A 68 2.82 9.93 -11.71
N ARG A 69 1.52 9.69 -11.89
CA ARG A 69 0.78 10.17 -13.06
C ARG A 69 0.43 11.65 -12.95
N THR A 70 0.17 12.13 -11.73
CA THR A 70 -0.27 13.50 -11.48
C THR A 70 0.89 14.47 -11.31
N VAL A 71 2.02 14.00 -10.76
CA VAL A 71 3.23 14.81 -10.56
C VAL A 71 4.42 14.15 -11.24
N LYS A 72 5.06 14.92 -12.14
CA LYS A 72 6.20 14.47 -12.95
C LYS A 72 7.38 13.95 -12.13
N ARG A 73 7.50 14.40 -10.86
CA ARG A 73 8.57 14.01 -9.95
C ARG A 73 7.99 13.75 -8.57
N VAL A 74 8.21 12.55 -8.04
CA VAL A 74 7.71 12.14 -6.73
C VAL A 74 8.77 12.49 -5.67
N PRO A 75 8.45 13.32 -4.66
CA PRO A 75 9.37 13.55 -3.56
C PRO A 75 9.77 12.24 -2.89
N GLU A 76 11.00 12.19 -2.37
CA GLU A 76 11.55 10.98 -1.74
C GLU A 76 10.71 10.53 -0.53
N ARG A 77 10.16 11.48 0.22
CA ARG A 77 9.16 11.25 1.26
C ARG A 77 7.78 11.56 0.70
N ASP A 78 6.95 10.53 0.48
CA ASP A 78 5.57 10.70 -0.02
C ASP A 78 4.77 11.65 0.90
N PRO A 79 4.46 12.88 0.47
CA PRO A 79 3.76 13.87 1.28
C PRO A 79 2.24 13.62 1.24
N LEU A 80 1.50 14.29 2.12
CA LEU A 80 0.03 14.34 2.05
C LEU A 80 -0.39 15.33 0.96
N LEU A 81 -1.56 15.13 0.35
CA LEU A 81 -2.09 16.07 -0.65
C LEU A 81 -3.09 17.09 -0.09
N TYR A 82 -3.64 16.82 1.09
CA TYR A 82 -4.65 17.67 1.72
C TYR A 82 -4.67 17.44 3.23
N GLN A 83 -5.32 18.35 3.96
CA GLN A 83 -5.49 18.23 5.41
C GLN A 83 -6.35 17.00 5.74
N PRO A 84 -5.94 16.13 6.68
CA PRO A 84 -6.77 14.99 7.08
C PRO A 84 -8.19 15.44 7.50
N GLY A 85 -9.18 14.66 7.11
CA GLY A 85 -10.60 14.91 7.39
C GLY A 85 -11.27 15.94 6.47
N THR A 86 -10.53 16.64 5.59
CA THR A 86 -11.13 17.68 4.73
C THR A 86 -11.62 17.18 3.38
N LYS A 87 -11.03 16.10 2.86
CA LYS A 87 -11.39 15.49 1.57
C LYS A 87 -11.33 13.98 1.67
N TRP A 88 -11.93 13.32 0.69
CA TRP A 88 -11.83 11.88 0.48
C TRP A 88 -11.00 11.60 -0.77
N GLN A 89 -10.03 10.69 -0.67
CA GLN A 89 -9.21 10.26 -1.80
C GLN A 89 -8.67 8.86 -1.54
N TYR A 90 -8.87 7.94 -2.49
CA TYR A 90 -8.30 6.60 -2.40
C TYR A 90 -6.77 6.63 -2.31
N GLY A 91 -6.22 5.87 -1.36
CA GLY A 91 -4.81 5.96 -0.99
C GLY A 91 -4.37 4.85 -0.04
N VAL A 92 -3.12 4.93 0.40
CA VAL A 92 -2.42 3.88 1.19
C VAL A 92 -2.79 3.88 2.68
N GLY A 93 -3.99 4.33 3.02
CA GLY A 93 -4.45 4.39 4.41
C GLY A 93 -4.57 3.01 5.07
N HIS A 94 -4.94 2.00 4.28
CA HIS A 94 -5.03 0.62 4.77
C HIS A 94 -3.66 0.00 5.05
N ASP A 95 -2.64 0.30 4.24
CA ASP A 95 -1.25 -0.13 4.48
C ASP A 95 -0.71 0.44 5.79
N TRP A 96 -1.03 1.69 6.11
CA TRP A 96 -0.70 2.25 7.44
C TRP A 96 -1.48 1.57 8.56
N ALA A 97 -2.73 1.18 8.32
CA ALA A 97 -3.52 0.45 9.29
C ALA A 97 -2.99 -0.97 9.54
N THR A 98 -2.42 -1.65 8.55
CA THR A 98 -1.77 -2.95 8.76
C THR A 98 -0.53 -2.81 9.62
N ILE A 99 0.34 -1.85 9.32
CA ILE A 99 1.53 -1.56 10.14
C ILE A 99 1.13 -1.22 11.59
N LEU A 100 0.06 -0.44 11.76
CA LEU A 100 -0.48 -0.12 13.08
C LEU A 100 -0.90 -1.38 13.85
N ILE A 101 -1.61 -2.31 13.21
CA ILE A 101 -2.04 -3.58 13.82
C ILE A 101 -0.82 -4.39 14.24
N GLU A 102 0.20 -4.50 13.39
CA GLU A 102 1.43 -5.23 13.71
C GLU A 102 2.15 -4.62 14.92
N ARG A 103 2.26 -3.28 14.98
CA ARG A 103 2.90 -2.58 16.11
C ARG A 103 2.11 -2.72 17.41
N LEU A 104 0.79 -2.73 17.35
CA LEU A 104 -0.09 -2.89 18.52
C LEU A 104 -0.11 -4.32 19.07
N THR A 105 -0.08 -5.30 18.18
CA THR A 105 -0.21 -6.71 18.54
C THR A 105 1.13 -7.40 18.75
N GLY A 106 2.21 -6.84 18.22
CA GLY A 106 3.54 -7.46 18.20
C GLY A 106 3.65 -8.67 17.25
N ASN A 107 2.59 -8.98 16.50
CA ASN A 107 2.53 -10.10 15.57
C ASN A 107 2.62 -9.61 14.13
N SER A 108 3.06 -10.49 13.22
CA SER A 108 2.96 -10.20 11.80
C SER A 108 1.49 -10.15 11.36
N MET A 109 1.19 -9.42 10.29
CA MET A 109 -0.16 -9.37 9.74
C MET A 109 -0.63 -10.75 9.25
N GLN A 110 0.29 -11.61 8.80
CA GLN A 110 0.01 -12.99 8.42
C GLN A 110 -0.46 -13.82 9.63
N ASP A 111 0.24 -13.73 10.75
CA ASP A 111 -0.11 -14.45 11.97
C ASP A 111 -1.43 -13.93 12.54
N HIS A 112 -1.60 -12.60 12.58
CA HIS A 112 -2.83 -11.98 13.04
C HIS A 112 -4.05 -12.42 12.22
N CYS A 113 -3.93 -12.42 10.88
CA CYS A 113 -4.97 -12.94 9.99
C CYS A 113 -5.21 -14.43 10.19
N THR A 114 -4.15 -15.22 10.35
CA THR A 114 -4.27 -16.67 10.54
C THR A 114 -5.08 -16.98 11.80
N THR A 115 -4.75 -16.37 12.92
CA THR A 115 -5.43 -16.62 14.20
C THR A 115 -6.85 -16.06 14.24
N HIS A 116 -7.06 -14.83 13.76
CA HIS A 116 -8.31 -14.11 14.01
C HIS A 116 -9.27 -14.06 12.82
N ILE A 117 -8.83 -14.42 11.61
CA ILE A 117 -9.64 -14.35 10.39
C ILE A 117 -9.73 -15.70 9.70
N PHE A 118 -8.61 -16.40 9.50
CA PHE A 118 -8.58 -17.63 8.70
C PHE A 118 -8.93 -18.88 9.50
N ALA A 119 -8.43 -19.02 10.72
CA ALA A 119 -8.68 -20.19 11.55
C ALA A 119 -10.16 -20.37 11.95
N PRO A 120 -10.92 -19.33 12.37
CA PRO A 120 -12.31 -19.51 12.81
C PRO A 120 -13.25 -20.09 11.73
N PRO A 121 -13.19 -19.65 10.45
CA PRO A 121 -13.94 -20.27 9.35
C PRO A 121 -13.19 -21.41 8.63
N ALA A 122 -12.07 -21.90 9.16
CA ALA A 122 -11.25 -22.96 8.57
C ALA A 122 -10.75 -22.67 7.12
N MET A 123 -10.35 -21.43 6.85
CA MET A 123 -9.77 -21.00 5.57
C MET A 123 -8.33 -21.49 5.41
N SER A 124 -8.14 -22.74 4.99
CA SER A 124 -6.81 -23.35 4.79
C SER A 124 -6.15 -23.00 3.45
N SER A 125 -6.80 -22.19 2.60
CA SER A 125 -6.32 -21.76 1.29
C SER A 125 -6.21 -20.23 1.14
N THR A 126 -5.86 -19.51 2.21
CA THR A 126 -5.68 -18.04 2.18
C THR A 126 -4.42 -17.64 2.96
N THR A 127 -3.57 -16.80 2.36
CA THR A 127 -2.31 -16.34 2.94
C THR A 127 -1.95 -14.96 2.37
N LEU A 128 -1.24 -14.17 3.18
CA LEU A 128 -0.55 -12.95 2.77
C LEU A 128 0.91 -13.25 2.39
N ASP A 129 1.45 -14.43 2.73
CA ASP A 129 2.78 -14.85 2.31
C ASP A 129 2.77 -15.35 0.85
N ALA A 130 3.40 -14.58 -0.03
CA ALA A 130 3.50 -14.87 -1.45
C ALA A 130 4.55 -15.93 -1.80
N HIS A 131 5.50 -16.24 -0.90
CA HIS A 131 6.65 -17.07 -1.23
C HIS A 131 6.35 -18.57 -1.18
N MET A 132 5.34 -19.01 -0.41
CA MET A 132 4.94 -20.42 -0.37
C MET A 132 3.52 -20.60 0.20
N PRO A 133 2.47 -20.54 -0.63
CA PRO A 133 1.16 -21.01 -0.17
C PRO A 133 1.22 -22.51 0.14
N PRO A 134 0.79 -22.97 1.33
CA PRO A 134 0.89 -24.38 1.73
C PRO A 134 0.09 -25.34 0.82
N TRP A 135 -0.81 -24.82 -0.02
CA TRP A 135 -1.59 -25.57 -1.02
C TRP A 135 -0.99 -25.53 -2.44
N GLY A 136 0.20 -24.97 -2.62
CA GLY A 136 0.92 -24.90 -3.90
C GLY A 136 0.41 -23.82 -4.87
N PRO A 137 1.12 -23.63 -6.00
CA PRO A 137 0.89 -22.50 -6.92
C PRO A 137 -0.43 -22.60 -7.71
N GLY A 138 -1.04 -23.79 -7.80
CA GLY A 138 -2.24 -24.04 -8.61
C GLY A 138 -3.52 -23.34 -8.14
N ARG A 139 -3.50 -22.68 -6.99
CA ARG A 139 -4.63 -21.88 -6.48
C ARG A 139 -4.30 -20.39 -6.35
N VAL A 140 -3.18 -19.93 -6.90
CA VAL A 140 -2.87 -18.51 -7.00
C VAL A 140 -3.55 -17.96 -8.25
N PHE A 141 -4.36 -16.91 -8.10
CA PHE A 141 -4.99 -16.28 -9.25
C PHE A 141 -3.92 -15.59 -10.09
N PRO A 142 -3.83 -15.85 -11.41
CA PRO A 142 -2.89 -15.15 -12.26
C PRO A 142 -3.31 -13.69 -12.37
N LEU A 143 -2.44 -12.78 -11.95
CA LEU A 143 -2.68 -11.35 -12.15
C LEU A 143 -2.55 -11.03 -13.65
N HIS A 144 -3.67 -10.74 -14.31
CA HIS A 144 -3.65 -10.25 -15.68
C HIS A 144 -3.35 -8.75 -15.66
N MET A 145 -2.17 -8.36 -16.13
CA MET A 145 -1.79 -6.96 -16.33
C MET A 145 -1.67 -6.69 -17.82
N GLU A 146 -2.40 -5.68 -18.29
CA GLU A 146 -2.20 -5.15 -19.63
C GLU A 146 -0.94 -4.28 -19.60
N VAL A 147 0.14 -4.75 -20.23
CA VAL A 147 1.39 -4.01 -20.36
C VAL A 147 1.22 -2.99 -21.47
N MET A 148 1.09 -1.73 -21.10
CA MET A 148 1.13 -0.61 -22.07
C MET A 148 2.53 -0.58 -22.71
N PRO A 149 2.64 -0.48 -24.05
CA PRO A 149 3.87 -0.76 -24.79
C PRO A 149 5.07 0.15 -24.47
N ASP A 150 4.84 1.31 -23.83
CA ASP A 150 5.86 2.34 -23.61
C ASP A 150 6.17 2.62 -22.13
N GLU A 151 5.58 1.87 -21.20
CA GLU A 151 5.92 1.97 -19.77
C GLU A 151 6.73 0.75 -19.32
N ILE A 152 7.85 0.99 -18.62
CA ILE A 152 8.55 -0.05 -17.84
C ILE A 152 7.46 -0.80 -17.08
N PRO A 153 7.37 -2.14 -17.18
CA PRO A 153 6.31 -2.87 -16.54
C PRO A 153 6.27 -2.42 -15.09
N CYS A 154 5.11 -1.90 -14.68
CA CYS A 154 4.77 -1.89 -13.27
C CYS A 154 4.62 -3.36 -12.87
N VAL A 155 5.74 -4.08 -12.83
CA VAL A 155 5.92 -5.12 -11.86
C VAL A 155 5.70 -4.34 -10.57
N LEU A 156 4.53 -4.53 -9.96
CA LEU A 156 4.45 -4.54 -8.52
C LEU A 156 5.39 -5.69 -8.10
N ALA A 157 6.70 -5.45 -8.23
CA ALA A 157 7.72 -6.18 -7.55
C ALA A 157 7.49 -5.69 -6.14
N LEU A 158 6.55 -6.36 -5.48
CA LEU A 158 6.50 -6.44 -4.04
C LEU A 158 7.83 -7.10 -3.67
N SER A 159 8.93 -6.33 -3.70
CA SER A 159 10.13 -6.74 -3.00
C SER A 159 9.69 -6.86 -1.54
N PRO A 160 10.11 -7.93 -0.84
CA PRO A 160 9.77 -8.11 0.56
C PRO A 160 10.13 -6.90 1.43
N GLU A 161 11.11 -6.09 1.00
CA GLU A 161 11.52 -4.86 1.70
C GLU A 161 10.46 -3.75 1.62
N ALA A 162 9.69 -3.68 0.54
CA ALA A 162 8.62 -2.71 0.36
C ALA A 162 7.37 -3.02 1.20
N PHE A 163 7.22 -4.27 1.67
CA PHE A 163 6.05 -4.72 2.44
C PHE A 163 6.11 -4.32 3.94
N MET A 164 7.27 -4.07 4.52
CA MET A 164 7.38 -3.79 5.97
C MET A 164 8.56 -2.88 6.38
N GLY A 165 8.85 -1.84 5.59
CA GLY A 165 9.73 -0.74 6.05
C GLY A 165 11.16 -1.14 6.48
N ARG A 166 11.71 -2.25 5.99
CA ARG A 166 13.12 -2.61 6.24
C ARG A 166 13.99 -1.98 5.16
N SER A 167 14.70 -0.90 5.52
CA SER A 167 15.79 -0.36 4.71
C SER A 167 17.02 -1.27 4.82
N GLY A 168 17.48 -1.89 3.72
CA GLY A 168 18.82 -2.48 3.69
C GLY A 168 19.12 -3.45 2.55
N ALA A 169 19.93 -2.96 1.60
CA ALA A 169 20.76 -3.67 0.59
C ALA A 169 20.08 -4.32 -0.64
N PRO A 170 20.66 -4.17 -1.85
CA PRO A 170 20.08 -4.70 -3.09
C PRO A 170 20.22 -6.23 -3.18
N PRO A 171 19.23 -6.95 -3.72
CA PRO A 171 19.35 -8.39 -3.95
C PRO A 171 20.33 -8.66 -5.10
N SER A 172 21.34 -9.48 -4.81
CA SER A 172 22.22 -10.11 -5.80
C SER A 172 21.39 -11.00 -6.74
N GLU A 173 21.62 -10.85 -8.04
CA GLU A 173 21.07 -11.70 -9.09
C GLU A 173 21.29 -13.18 -8.77
N THR A 174 20.21 -13.97 -8.63
CA THR A 174 20.12 -15.39 -9.00
C THR A 174 18.77 -15.99 -8.58
N GLY A 175 17.94 -16.38 -9.55
CA GLY A 175 16.77 -17.24 -9.32
C GLY A 175 15.68 -17.08 -10.40
N PRO A 176 15.21 -18.15 -11.06
CA PRO A 176 14.45 -18.03 -12.30
C PRO A 176 12.97 -17.71 -12.01
N PHE A 177 12.54 -16.51 -12.40
CA PHE A 177 11.11 -16.17 -12.46
C PHE A 177 10.54 -16.75 -13.76
N LEU A 178 9.65 -17.74 -13.65
CA LEU A 178 8.96 -18.35 -14.79
C LEU A 178 7.92 -17.37 -15.37
N ALA A 179 8.38 -16.39 -16.14
CA ALA A 179 7.52 -15.65 -17.05
C ALA A 179 7.29 -16.49 -18.31
N ARG A 180 6.12 -17.11 -18.43
CA ARG A 180 5.71 -17.79 -19.67
C ARG A 180 5.13 -16.74 -20.62
N GLU A 181 5.95 -16.25 -21.55
CA GLU A 181 5.49 -15.44 -22.68
C GLU A 181 4.49 -16.23 -23.55
N SER A 182 3.24 -15.79 -23.61
CA SER A 182 2.31 -16.24 -24.64
C SER A 182 2.58 -15.47 -25.94
N ARG A 183 3.31 -16.08 -26.87
CA ARG A 183 3.53 -15.53 -28.21
C ARG A 183 2.21 -15.50 -28.99
N GLY A 184 1.84 -14.29 -29.43
CA GLY A 184 1.21 -13.98 -30.72
C GLY A 184 -0.12 -14.68 -31.09
N ALA A 185 -1.21 -13.92 -31.02
CA ALA A 185 -2.34 -14.08 -31.93
C ALA A 185 -2.70 -12.71 -32.53
N PRO A 186 -2.85 -12.56 -33.86
CA PRO A 186 -3.19 -11.28 -34.47
C PRO A 186 -4.66 -10.93 -34.19
N LEU A 187 -4.89 -9.83 -33.48
CA LEU A 187 -6.22 -9.24 -33.30
C LEU A 187 -6.72 -8.72 -34.66
N SER A 188 -7.60 -9.47 -35.30
CA SER A 188 -8.36 -9.02 -36.45
C SER A 188 -9.35 -7.93 -36.02
N ARG A 189 -9.28 -6.79 -36.71
CA ARG A 189 -10.21 -5.66 -36.60
C ARG A 189 -11.64 -6.13 -36.87
N ARG A 190 -12.58 -5.83 -35.96
CA ARG A 190 -14.01 -5.49 -36.19
C ARG A 190 -14.78 -5.62 -34.88
N ILE A 191 -15.13 -4.52 -34.22
CA ILE A 191 -16.42 -4.34 -33.52
C ILE A 191 -16.74 -2.84 -33.47
N TRP A 192 -17.45 -2.36 -34.49
CA TRP A 192 -18.41 -1.25 -34.42
C TRP A 192 -19.45 -1.52 -35.51
N ALA A 193 -20.60 -2.02 -35.09
CA ALA A 193 -21.91 -1.93 -35.75
C ALA A 193 -22.96 -2.23 -34.68
#